data_AF-A0A0M2H1X8-F1
#
_entry.id   AF-A0A0M2H1X8-F1
#
_cell.length_a   1.000
_cell.length_b   1.000
_cell.length_c   1.000
_cell.angle_alpha   90.00
_cell.angle_beta   90.00
_cell.angle_gamma   90.00
#
_symmetry.space_group_name_H-M   'P 1'
#
loop_
_entity.id
_entity.type
_entity.pdbx_description
1 polymer ?
#
loop_
_entity_poly.entity_id
_entity_poly.type
_entity_poly.pdbx_seq_one_letter_code
_entity_poly.pdbx_strand_id
1 'polypeptide(L)'
;MRARAGTDTPSDEAEQRWISVVFLQGDDADEVLDLIELEGSAAAITHLSAWDDGDETTDAALVNGYVYDEVPWTTTDRVELDDRAGYALTYNRPFGYVSLLRRFAAEPEPALVAPARALAEPWFSASIRLGTPGPGAMTR
;
A
#
# COMPACT_ATOMS: atom_id res chain seq x y z
N MET A 1 29.81 18.45 -28.87
CA MET A 1 28.40 18.48 -28.43
C MET A 1 28.03 17.09 -27.91
N ARG A 2 28.04 16.88 -26.59
CA ARG A 2 27.61 15.63 -25.95
C ARG A 2 26.27 15.86 -25.25
N ALA A 3 25.48 14.80 -25.27
CA ALA A 3 24.07 14.71 -24.92
C ALA A 3 23.69 15.39 -23.59
N ARG A 4 22.48 15.98 -23.58
CA ARG A 4 21.79 16.32 -22.34
C ARG A 4 21.52 15.03 -21.57
N ALA A 5 22.14 14.89 -20.41
CA ALA A 5 21.69 13.95 -19.40
C ALA A 5 20.37 14.51 -18.83
N GLY A 6 19.25 13.98 -19.30
CA GLY A 6 18.03 13.97 -18.49
C GLY A 6 18.18 12.81 -17.52
N THR A 7 18.68 13.08 -16.32
CA THR A 7 18.54 12.15 -15.21
C THR A 7 17.11 12.30 -14.71
N ASP A 8 16.30 11.34 -15.12
CA ASP A 8 15.06 10.89 -14.50
C ASP A 8 15.08 11.13 -12.99
N THR A 9 14.07 11.84 -12.46
CA THR A 9 13.83 12.01 -11.03
C THR A 9 12.87 10.92 -10.59
N PRO A 10 13.28 9.84 -9.90
CA PRO A 10 12.34 8.84 -9.43
C PRO A 10 12.01 9.14 -7.96
N SER A 11 11.18 10.15 -7.65
CA SER A 11 10.80 10.40 -6.23
C SER A 11 9.52 11.21 -5.94
N ASP A 12 8.74 11.73 -6.91
CA ASP A 12 7.68 12.72 -6.57
C ASP A 12 6.23 12.32 -6.92
N GLU A 13 5.97 11.08 -7.31
CA GLU A 13 4.59 10.58 -7.37
C GLU A 13 4.48 9.43 -6.38
N ALA A 14 4.33 9.75 -5.10
CA ALA A 14 3.72 8.79 -4.18
C ALA A 14 2.40 8.40 -4.82
N GLU A 15 2.31 7.15 -5.32
CA GLU A 15 1.11 6.62 -5.93
C GLU A 15 -0.04 6.86 -4.96
N GLN A 16 -0.97 7.74 -5.36
CA GLN A 16 -1.97 8.27 -4.45
C GLN A 16 -3.02 7.19 -4.23
N ARG A 17 -2.84 6.41 -3.17
CA ARG A 17 -3.70 5.29 -2.79
C ARG A 17 -4.83 5.73 -1.87
N TRP A 18 -5.79 4.84 -1.68
CA TRP A 18 -6.96 5.02 -0.85
C TRP A 18 -7.05 3.88 0.16
N ILE A 19 -7.39 4.20 1.40
CA ILE A 19 -7.72 3.20 2.42
C ILE A 19 -9.21 3.27 2.73
N SER A 20 -9.86 2.13 3.00
CA SER A 20 -11.22 2.14 3.54
C SER A 20 -11.18 2.57 5.00
N VAL A 21 -11.92 3.63 5.33
CA VAL A 21 -12.17 4.07 6.70
C VAL A 21 -13.33 3.28 7.27
N VAL A 22 -14.43 3.24 6.52
CA VAL A 22 -15.61 2.47 6.88
C VAL A 22 -16.39 2.03 5.65
N PHE A 23 -17.00 0.85 5.77
CA PHE A 23 -17.97 0.32 4.82
C PHE A 23 -19.22 -0.08 5.59
N LEU A 24 -20.35 0.54 5.27
CA LEU A 24 -21.67 0.26 5.85
C LEU A 24 -22.57 -0.39 4.81
N GLN A 25 -23.46 -1.26 5.28
CA GLN A 25 -24.46 -1.93 4.45
C GLN A 25 -25.75 -2.20 5.23
N GLY A 26 -26.88 -2.31 4.52
CA GLY A 26 -28.18 -2.54 5.15
C GLY A 26 -28.59 -1.38 6.04
N ASP A 27 -29.16 -1.67 7.21
CA ASP A 27 -29.73 -0.66 8.13
C ASP A 27 -28.73 0.45 8.50
N ASP A 28 -27.45 0.11 8.74
CA ASP A 28 -26.42 1.10 9.06
C ASP A 28 -26.13 2.05 7.87
N ALA A 29 -26.22 1.53 6.63
CA ALA A 29 -26.08 2.34 5.44
C ALA A 29 -27.32 3.18 5.19
N ASP A 30 -28.52 2.66 5.48
CA ASP A 30 -29.79 3.36 5.25
C ASP A 30 -29.84 4.68 6.03
N GLU A 31 -29.35 4.71 7.28
CA GLU A 31 -29.25 5.94 8.07
C GLU A 31 -28.39 7.01 7.37
N VAL A 32 -27.24 6.61 6.83
CA VAL A 32 -26.33 7.51 6.13
C VAL A 32 -26.86 7.89 4.75
N LEU A 33 -27.52 6.98 4.05
CA LEU A 33 -28.17 7.26 2.78
C LEU A 33 -29.29 8.29 2.95
N ASP A 34 -30.04 8.23 4.05
CA ASP A 34 -31.07 9.22 4.38
C ASP A 34 -30.45 10.58 4.71
N LEU A 35 -29.32 10.61 5.43
CA LEU A 35 -28.54 11.81 5.64
C LEU A 35 -28.07 12.44 4.31
N ILE A 36 -27.61 11.62 3.36
CA ILE A 36 -27.19 12.09 2.02
C ILE A 36 -28.37 12.73 1.28
N GLU A 37 -29.57 12.15 1.35
CA GLU A 37 -30.75 12.74 0.69
C GLU A 37 -31.22 14.04 1.36
N LEU A 38 -31.10 14.14 2.68
CA LEU A 38 -31.56 15.28 3.46
C LEU A 38 -30.58 16.47 3.41
N GLU A 39 -29.29 16.20 3.58
CA GLU A 39 -28.26 17.22 3.82
C GLU A 39 -27.12 17.20 2.79
N GLY A 40 -27.06 16.16 1.95
CA GLY A 40 -26.07 16.00 0.90
C GLY A 40 -24.81 15.24 1.33
N SER A 41 -24.01 14.88 0.33
CA SER A 41 -22.82 14.03 0.50
C SER A 41 -21.76 14.63 1.42
N ALA A 42 -21.62 15.96 1.46
CA ALA A 42 -20.65 16.61 2.34
C ALA A 42 -20.97 16.43 3.84
N ALA A 43 -22.26 16.40 4.20
CA ALA A 43 -22.69 16.10 5.56
C ALA A 43 -22.37 14.64 5.92
N ALA A 44 -22.60 13.71 5.00
CA ALA A 44 -22.26 12.30 5.19
C ALA A 44 -20.73 12.07 5.34
N ILE A 45 -19.90 12.73 4.52
CA ILE A 45 -18.44 12.69 4.66
C ILE A 45 -18.02 13.18 6.05
N THR A 46 -18.59 14.30 6.51
CA THR A 46 -18.31 14.86 7.84
C THR A 46 -18.76 13.92 8.97
N HIS A 47 -19.91 13.28 8.81
CA HIS A 47 -20.43 12.33 9.78
C HIS A 47 -19.54 11.08 9.89
N LEU A 48 -19.21 10.46 8.75
CA LEU A 48 -18.42 9.23 8.70
C LEU A 48 -16.94 9.45 9.05
N SER A 49 -16.37 10.64 8.79
CA SER A 49 -14.98 10.93 9.16
C SER A 49 -14.76 10.97 10.67
N ALA A 50 -15.83 11.02 11.48
CA ALA A 50 -15.74 10.88 12.93
C ALA A 50 -15.32 9.47 13.39
N TRP A 51 -15.31 8.47 12.48
CA TRP A 51 -14.79 7.12 12.74
C TRP A 51 -13.37 6.90 12.22
N ASP A 52 -12.74 7.94 11.66
CA ASP A 52 -11.36 7.88 11.22
C ASP A 52 -10.41 8.27 12.37
N ASP A 53 -9.83 7.28 13.03
CA ASP A 53 -8.87 7.45 14.12
C ASP A 53 -7.43 7.67 13.62
N GLY A 54 -7.25 8.01 12.34
CA GLY A 54 -5.94 8.39 11.82
C GLY A 54 -5.04 7.18 11.55
N ASP A 55 -3.95 7.07 12.31
CA ASP A 55 -2.94 6.03 12.13
C ASP A 55 -3.52 4.65 12.47
N GLU A 56 -4.39 4.54 13.48
CA GLU A 56 -5.02 3.27 13.86
C GLU A 56 -5.89 2.71 12.71
N THR A 57 -6.69 3.57 12.08
CA THR A 57 -7.48 3.21 10.89
C THR A 57 -6.58 2.83 9.72
N THR A 58 -5.45 3.53 9.54
CA THR A 58 -4.47 3.22 8.49
C THR A 58 -3.85 1.84 8.68
N ASP A 59 -3.34 1.56 9.87
CA ASP A 59 -2.72 0.28 10.21
C ASP A 59 -3.73 -0.86 10.06
N ALA A 60 -4.96 -0.67 10.54
CA ALA A 60 -6.02 -1.65 10.38
C ALA A 60 -6.33 -1.91 8.90
N ALA A 61 -6.46 -0.87 8.07
CA ALA A 61 -6.71 -1.03 6.64
C ALA A 61 -5.55 -1.75 5.93
N LEU A 62 -4.30 -1.43 6.25
CA LEU A 62 -3.12 -2.08 5.70
C LEU A 62 -3.06 -3.57 6.07
N VAL A 63 -3.28 -3.91 7.34
CA VAL A 63 -3.28 -5.30 7.83
C VAL A 63 -4.38 -6.13 7.18
N ASN A 64 -5.56 -5.55 6.97
CA ASN A 64 -6.69 -6.25 6.35
C ASN A 64 -6.67 -6.19 4.81
N GLY A 65 -5.77 -5.42 4.21
CA GLY A 65 -5.68 -5.25 2.75
C GLY A 65 -6.78 -4.38 2.15
N TYR A 66 -7.39 -3.48 2.93
CA TYR A 66 -8.39 -2.51 2.45
C TYR A 66 -7.73 -1.26 1.88
N VAL A 67 -6.78 -1.48 0.98
CA VAL A 67 -6.00 -0.46 0.28
C VAL A 67 -6.24 -0.59 -1.21
N TYR A 68 -6.43 0.53 -1.89
CA TYR A 68 -6.81 0.58 -3.29
C TYR A 68 -5.98 1.64 -4.03
N ASP A 69 -5.60 1.36 -5.27
CA ASP A 69 -4.86 2.32 -6.11
C ASP A 69 -5.78 3.42 -6.66
N GLU A 70 -7.07 3.10 -6.80
CA GLU A 70 -8.12 4.04 -7.19
C GLU A 70 -9.34 3.86 -6.29
N VAL A 71 -10.22 4.86 -6.23
CA VAL A 71 -11.48 4.75 -5.49
C VAL A 71 -12.27 3.58 -6.09
N PRO A 72 -12.65 2.54 -5.31
CA PRO A 72 -13.45 1.45 -5.84
C PRO A 72 -14.89 1.94 -6.10
N TRP A 73 -15.38 1.69 -7.30
CA TRP A 73 -16.75 2.00 -7.72
C TRP A 73 -17.25 1.03 -8.78
N THR A 74 -18.57 0.89 -8.86
CA THR A 74 -19.28 0.21 -9.94
C THR A 74 -20.08 1.21 -10.77
N THR A 75 -20.50 0.84 -11.99
CA THR A 75 -21.27 1.73 -12.87
C THR A 75 -22.61 2.19 -12.30
N THR A 76 -23.11 1.54 -11.25
CA THR A 76 -24.34 1.91 -10.55
C THR A 76 -24.11 2.84 -9.36
N ASP A 77 -22.85 3.07 -8.99
CA ASP A 77 -22.51 3.82 -7.80
C ASP A 77 -22.47 5.31 -8.06
N ARG A 78 -22.71 6.06 -6.99
CA ARG A 78 -22.37 7.47 -6.94
C ARG A 78 -21.06 7.62 -6.19
N VAL A 79 -20.19 8.47 -6.71
CA VAL A 79 -18.88 8.76 -6.15
C VAL A 79 -18.74 10.26 -5.96
N GLU A 80 -18.38 10.69 -4.76
CA GLU A 80 -18.14 12.09 -4.42
C GLU A 80 -16.73 12.22 -3.86
N LEU A 81 -15.96 13.14 -4.42
CA LEU A 81 -14.58 13.41 -4.00
C LEU A 81 -14.53 14.74 -3.25
N ASP A 82 -14.02 14.73 -2.03
CA ASP A 82 -13.64 15.94 -1.31
C ASP A 82 -12.11 16.03 -1.28
N ASP A 83 -11.54 16.67 -2.31
CA ASP A 83 -10.10 16.86 -2.44
C ASP A 83 -9.49 17.68 -1.29
N ARG A 84 -10.29 18.55 -0.63
CA ARG A 84 -9.79 19.38 0.46
C ARG A 84 -9.67 18.61 1.76
N ALA A 85 -10.67 17.77 2.04
CA ALA A 85 -10.66 16.90 3.21
C ALA A 85 -9.87 15.60 2.97
N GLY A 86 -9.58 15.25 1.71
CA GLY A 86 -8.85 14.04 1.34
C GLY A 86 -9.69 12.77 1.39
N TYR A 87 -11.01 12.88 1.23
CA TYR A 87 -11.94 11.75 1.29
C TYR A 87 -12.64 11.49 -0.04
N ALA A 88 -13.05 10.23 -0.23
CA ALA A 88 -13.95 9.80 -1.27
C ALA A 88 -15.13 9.04 -0.65
N LEU A 89 -16.35 9.39 -1.06
CA LEU A 89 -17.57 8.72 -0.65
C LEU A 89 -18.13 7.96 -1.85
N THR A 90 -18.21 6.63 -1.76
CA THR A 90 -18.93 5.79 -2.71
C THR A 90 -20.22 5.31 -2.07
N TYR A 91 -21.36 5.47 -2.74
CA TYR A 91 -22.64 5.02 -2.21
C TYR A 91 -23.59 4.54 -3.28
N ASN A 92 -24.46 3.60 -2.89
CA ASN A 92 -25.46 3.02 -3.76
C ASN A 92 -26.72 2.71 -2.97
N ARG A 93 -27.77 3.52 -3.15
CA ARG A 93 -29.05 3.36 -2.44
C ARG A 93 -29.80 2.09 -2.84
N PRO A 94 -29.98 1.76 -4.13
CA PRO A 94 -30.61 0.49 -4.52
C PRO A 94 -29.96 -0.77 -3.94
N PHE A 95 -28.63 -0.75 -3.75
CA PHE A 95 -27.88 -1.86 -3.15
C PHE A 95 -27.59 -1.68 -1.65
N GLY A 96 -28.03 -0.57 -1.04
CA GLY A 96 -27.98 -0.32 0.39
C GLY A 96 -26.57 -0.30 0.98
N TYR A 97 -25.61 0.40 0.37
CA TYR A 97 -24.27 0.55 0.94
C TYR A 97 -23.67 1.96 0.80
N VAL A 98 -22.75 2.26 1.71
CA VAL A 98 -21.93 3.47 1.74
C VAL A 98 -20.51 3.11 2.15
N SER A 99 -19.51 3.67 1.47
CA SER A 99 -18.09 3.49 1.78
C SER A 99 -17.41 4.85 1.85
N LEU A 100 -16.72 5.13 2.95
CA LEU A 100 -15.81 6.27 3.06
C LEU A 100 -14.38 5.78 2.91
N LEU A 101 -13.63 6.42 2.02
CA LEU A 101 -12.20 6.19 1.82
C LEU A 101 -11.41 7.46 2.10
N ARG A 102 -10.20 7.30 2.66
CA ARG A 102 -9.24 8.39 2.84
C ARG A 102 -8.05 8.23 1.90
N ARG A 103 -7.57 9.34 1.34
CA ARG A 103 -6.29 9.38 0.64
C ARG A 103 -5.15 9.03 1.58
N PHE A 104 -4.34 8.09 1.14
CA PHE A 104 -3.16 7.64 1.85
C PHE A 104 -1.97 7.70 0.89
N ALA A 105 -0.99 8.54 1.25
CA ALA A 105 0.30 8.54 0.58
C ALA A 105 1.15 7.48 1.26
N ALA A 106 1.34 6.35 0.59
CA ALA A 106 2.32 5.39 1.06
C ALA A 106 3.72 5.94 0.84
N GLU A 107 4.59 5.80 1.85
CA GLU A 107 6.02 5.97 1.61
C GLU A 107 6.43 4.99 0.50
N PRO A 108 7.17 5.45 -0.52
CA PRO A 108 7.69 4.56 -1.55
C PRO A 108 8.52 3.49 -0.86
N GLU A 109 8.18 2.21 -1.07
CA GLU A 109 9.00 1.12 -0.57
C GLU A 109 10.44 1.35 -1.10
N PRO A 110 11.46 1.33 -0.23
CA PRO A 110 12.82 1.50 -0.69
C PRO A 110 13.09 0.39 -1.68
N ALA A 111 13.33 0.76 -2.95
CA ALA A 111 13.63 -0.19 -4.00
C ALA A 111 14.69 -1.16 -3.48
N LEU A 112 14.31 -2.44 -3.31
CA LEU A 112 15.23 -3.46 -2.87
C LEU A 112 16.33 -3.52 -3.91
N VAL A 113 17.47 -2.87 -3.62
CA VAL A 113 18.67 -2.97 -4.43
C VAL A 113 19.09 -4.42 -4.28
N ALA A 114 18.73 -5.25 -5.26
CA ALA A 114 19.22 -6.61 -5.32
C ALA A 114 20.74 -6.54 -5.10
N PRO A 115 21.30 -7.28 -4.13
CA PRO A 115 22.74 -7.26 -3.93
C PRO A 115 23.35 -7.60 -5.28
N ALA A 116 24.13 -6.65 -5.83
CA ALA A 116 24.84 -6.83 -7.09
C ALA A 116 25.46 -8.21 -7.02
N ARG A 117 24.98 -9.10 -7.90
CA ARG A 117 25.34 -10.52 -8.01
C ARG A 117 26.74 -10.67 -7.45
N ALA A 118 26.84 -11.20 -6.22
CA ALA A 118 28.10 -11.49 -5.59
C ALA A 118 28.94 -12.12 -6.69
N LEU A 119 30.08 -11.46 -6.96
CA LEU A 119 30.98 -11.84 -8.03
C LEU A 119 31.01 -13.35 -8.09
N ALA A 120 30.65 -13.88 -9.26
CA ALA A 120 30.90 -15.27 -9.52
C ALA A 120 32.40 -15.46 -9.28
N GLU A 121 32.72 -15.97 -8.11
CA GLU A 121 33.98 -16.62 -7.83
C GLU A 121 33.71 -18.11 -8.01
N PRO A 122 33.81 -18.65 -9.25
CA PRO A 122 33.88 -20.09 -9.41
C PRO A 122 35.30 -20.54 -9.04
N TRP A 123 35.56 -20.72 -7.74
CA TRP A 123 36.71 -21.50 -7.29
C TRP A 123 36.38 -22.30 -6.03
N PHE A 124 35.22 -22.95 -6.00
CA PHE A 124 35.18 -24.27 -5.37
C PHE A 124 36.04 -25.23 -6.23
N SER A 125 37.36 -25.11 -6.16
CA SER A 125 38.24 -26.25 -6.40
C SER A 125 38.52 -26.87 -5.05
N ALA A 126 37.60 -27.76 -4.65
CA ALA A 126 37.98 -28.90 -3.87
C ALA A 126 39.04 -29.68 -4.67
N SER A 127 40.31 -29.48 -4.33
CA SER A 127 41.39 -30.41 -4.68
C SER A 127 42.07 -30.86 -3.39
N ILE A 128 41.58 -31.99 -2.90
CA ILE A 128 42.20 -32.80 -1.86
C ILE A 128 43.46 -33.47 -2.42
N ARG A 129 44.51 -33.52 -1.56
CA ARG A 129 45.75 -34.35 -1.58
C ARG A 129 46.88 -33.88 -2.51
N LEU A 130 48.14 -33.73 -2.08
CA LEU A 130 48.96 -34.55 -1.18
C LEU A 130 49.95 -33.72 -0.34
N GLY A 131 49.98 -34.00 0.97
CA GLY A 131 51.15 -33.76 1.83
C GLY A 131 51.51 -35.08 2.50
N THR A 132 52.62 -35.68 2.08
CA THR A 132 53.17 -36.96 2.55
C THR A 132 53.53 -36.91 4.05
N PRO A 133 53.30 -38.00 4.82
CA PRO A 133 53.68 -38.06 6.23
C PRO A 133 55.20 -38.22 6.40
N GLY A 134 55.79 -37.37 7.26
CA GLY A 134 57.17 -37.55 7.71
C GLY A 134 57.27 -38.70 8.74
N PRO A 135 58.25 -39.62 8.63
CA PRO A 135 58.39 -40.70 9.59
C PRO A 135 59.09 -40.20 10.87
N GLY A 136 58.30 -39.95 11.92
CA GLY A 136 58.77 -39.83 13.29
C GLY A 136 58.76 -41.20 13.97
N ALA A 137 59.86 -41.93 13.89
CA ALA A 137 60.09 -43.14 14.68
C ALA A 137 60.51 -42.74 16.11
N MET A 138 59.59 -42.84 17.07
CA MET A 138 59.93 -43.03 18.48
C MET A 138 59.81 -44.52 18.77
N THR A 139 60.94 -45.17 19.02
CA THR A 139 61.03 -46.36 19.86
C THR A 139 62.32 -46.22 20.66
N ARG A 140 62.15 -46.38 21.98
CA ARG A 140 63.21 -46.45 22.98
C ARG A 140 63.56 -47.92 23.19
#